data_AF-A0A060CMC2-F1
#
_entry.id   AF-A0A060CMC2-F1
#
_cell.length_a   1.000
_cell.length_b   1.000
_cell.length_c   1.000
_cell.angle_alpha   90.00
_cell.angle_beta   90.00
_cell.angle_gamma   90.00
#
_symmetry.space_group_name_H-M   'P 1'
#
loop_
_entity.id
_entity.type
_entity.pdbx_description
1 polymer ?
#
loop_
_entity_poly.entity_id
_entity_poly.type
_entity_poly.pdbx_seq_one_letter_code
_entity_poly.pdbx_strand_id
1 'polypeptide(L)'
;NDPHLPKLNLHSADVQDYICKVLTYWIQLLDIDAWKISMADEFPIELRRYLHEKIIKIKPDFYLVGENKDTNLNLAEDNLFNGSVNYAFNDTIKDYFLNKKATVGSLIEAVNTQLVRYYKQKNQGMLL
;
A
#
# COMPACT_ATOMS: atom_id res chain seq x y z
N ASN A 1 9.43 16.55 -12.60
CA ASN A 1 9.59 17.20 -11.29
C ASN A 1 8.69 18.41 -11.23
N ASP A 2 7.70 18.37 -10.35
CA ASP A 2 6.89 19.52 -9.98
C ASP A 2 7.68 20.36 -8.96
N PRO A 3 7.92 21.67 -9.19
CA PRO A 3 8.69 22.51 -8.28
C PRO A 3 8.05 22.65 -6.89
N HIS A 4 6.76 22.35 -6.73
CA HIS A 4 6.05 22.36 -5.44
C HIS A 4 6.11 21.02 -4.71
N LEU A 5 6.57 19.94 -5.35
CA LEU A 5 6.69 18.60 -4.79
C LEU A 5 8.11 18.05 -5.02
N PRO A 6 9.13 18.64 -4.35
CA PRO A 6 10.50 18.15 -4.47
C PRO A 6 10.59 16.72 -3.96
N LYS A 7 11.15 15.83 -4.78
CA LYS A 7 11.34 14.42 -4.40
C LYS A 7 12.36 14.32 -3.27
N LEU A 8 11.96 13.67 -2.17
CA LEU A 8 12.85 13.41 -1.05
C LEU A 8 13.96 12.44 -1.46
N ASN A 9 15.18 12.67 -0.98
CA ASN A 9 16.27 11.72 -1.15
C ASN A 9 16.14 10.57 -0.14
N LEU A 10 15.39 9.53 -0.52
CA LEU A 10 15.12 8.36 0.33
C LEU A 10 16.34 7.48 0.60
N HIS A 11 17.51 7.79 0.02
CA HIS A 11 18.79 7.13 0.36
C HIS A 11 19.60 7.86 1.44
N SER A 12 19.21 9.09 1.82
CA SER A 12 19.87 9.82 2.90
C SER A 12 19.41 9.29 4.25
N ALA A 13 20.36 8.90 5.11
CA ALA A 13 20.06 8.40 6.46
C ALA A 13 19.25 9.42 7.28
N ASP A 14 19.56 10.71 7.19
CA ASP A 14 18.83 11.77 7.89
C ASP A 14 17.35 11.84 7.45
N VAL A 15 17.10 11.67 6.15
CA VAL A 15 15.73 11.65 5.60
C VAL A 15 14.99 10.40 6.05
N GLN A 16 15.64 9.23 6.02
CA GLN A 16 15.05 7.97 6.48
C GLN A 16 14.68 8.02 7.96
N ASP A 17 15.58 8.54 8.80
CA ASP A 17 15.34 8.70 10.24
C ASP A 17 14.25 9.72 10.53
N TYR A 18 14.18 10.80 9.75
CA TYR A 18 13.10 11.77 9.88
C TYR A 18 11.74 11.15 9.54
N ILE A 19 11.65 10.42 8.43
CA ILE A 19 10.43 9.69 8.05
C ILE A 19 10.03 8.71 9.14
N CYS A 20 10.98 7.91 9.65
CA CYS A 20 10.71 6.97 10.73
C CYS A 20 10.16 7.70 11.97
N LYS A 21 10.79 8.79 12.39
CA LYS A 21 10.35 9.60 13.54
C LYS A 21 8.91 10.07 13.35
N VAL A 22 8.57 10.64 12.19
CA VAL A 22 7.22 11.11 11.90
C VAL A 22 6.21 9.96 11.94
N LEU A 23 6.51 8.84 11.29
CA LEU A 23 5.60 7.70 11.26
C LEU A 23 5.37 7.12 12.66
N THR A 24 6.40 7.01 13.50
CA THR A 24 6.26 6.48 14.86
C THR A 24 5.65 7.47 15.83
N TYR A 25 5.88 8.77 15.63
CA TYR A 25 5.39 9.83 16.52
C TYR A 25 3.87 9.82 16.62
N TRP A 26 3.17 9.74 15.49
CA TRP A 26 1.70 9.76 15.49
C TRP A 26 1.09 8.48 16.06
N ILE A 27 1.77 7.34 15.91
CA ILE A 27 1.36 6.08 16.54
C ILE A 27 1.45 6.24 18.07
N GLN A 28 2.56 6.77 18.57
CA GLN A 28 2.77 6.92 20.02
C GLN A 28 1.90 8.02 20.63
N LEU A 29 1.65 9.11 19.91
CA LEU A 29 0.90 10.26 20.43
C LEU A 29 -0.61 10.03 20.40
N LEU A 30 -1.12 9.47 19.30
CA LEU A 30 -2.55 9.41 19.02
C LEU A 30 -3.10 7.98 18.95
N ASP A 31 -2.25 6.96 19.10
CA ASP A 31 -2.63 5.55 19.00
C ASP A 31 -3.38 5.21 17.70
N ILE A 32 -2.98 5.84 16.58
CA ILE A 32 -3.54 5.49 15.26
C ILE A 32 -3.28 4.01 14.94
N ASP A 33 -4.12 3.43 14.08
CA ASP A 33 -4.07 1.99 13.77
C ASP A 33 -3.44 1.68 12.42
N ALA A 34 -3.28 2.68 11.55
CA ALA A 34 -2.87 2.45 10.18
C ALA A 34 -2.13 3.61 9.52
N TRP A 35 -1.31 3.27 8.54
CA TRP A 35 -0.77 4.21 7.56
C TRP A 35 -1.15 3.79 6.14
N LYS A 36 -1.64 4.75 5.35
CA LYS A 36 -1.68 4.65 3.89
C LYS A 36 -0.50 5.44 3.32
N ILE A 37 0.48 4.75 2.75
CA ILE A 37 1.71 5.36 2.22
C ILE A 37 1.56 5.53 0.71
N SER A 38 1.55 6.78 0.26
CA SER A 38 1.50 7.12 -1.17
C SER A 38 2.85 6.88 -1.84
N MET A 39 2.85 6.36 -3.06
CA MET A 39 4.09 6.07 -3.83
C MET A 39 5.06 5.18 -3.05
N ALA A 40 4.52 4.16 -2.37
CA ALA A 40 5.30 3.29 -1.49
C ALA A 40 6.29 2.39 -2.26
N ASP A 41 6.10 2.23 -3.57
CA ASP A 41 7.03 1.60 -4.50
C ASP A 41 8.34 2.38 -4.65
N GLU A 42 8.34 3.70 -4.42
CA GLU A 42 9.56 4.51 -4.48
C GLU A 42 10.49 4.31 -3.27
N PHE A 43 9.98 3.75 -2.18
CA PHE A 43 10.78 3.51 -0.97
C PHE A 43 11.71 2.33 -1.21
N PRO A 44 13.03 2.48 -1.02
CA PRO A 44 13.97 1.36 -1.09
C PRO A 44 13.55 0.24 -0.13
N ILE A 45 13.81 -1.02 -0.51
CA ILE A 45 13.38 -2.19 0.28
C ILE A 45 13.96 -2.17 1.70
N GLU A 46 15.17 -1.64 1.86
CA GLU A 46 15.84 -1.47 3.16
C GLU A 46 15.10 -0.48 4.04
N LEU A 47 14.63 0.64 3.47
CA LEU A 47 13.84 1.63 4.18
C LEU A 47 12.49 1.05 4.58
N ARG A 48 11.80 0.33 3.68
CA ARG A 48 10.52 -0.33 4.00
C ARG A 48 10.67 -1.28 5.19
N ARG A 49 11.74 -2.09 5.20
CA ARG A 49 12.03 -3.03 6.29
C ARG A 49 12.29 -2.31 7.61
N TYR A 50 13.12 -1.27 7.57
CA TYR A 50 13.42 -0.43 8.72
C TYR A 50 12.16 0.17 9.34
N LEU A 51 11.29 0.77 8.51
CA LEU A 51 10.03 1.36 8.96
C LEU A 51 9.08 0.31 9.55
N HIS A 52 8.90 -0.81 8.86
CA HIS A 52 8.05 -1.91 9.32
C HIS A 52 8.50 -2.41 10.70
N GLU A 53 9.79 -2.72 10.87
CA GLU A 53 10.34 -3.18 12.15
C GLU A 53 10.13 -2.18 13.31
N LYS A 54 10.24 -0.88 13.03
CA LYS A 54 10.03 0.16 14.04
C LYS A 54 8.56 0.30 14.42
N ILE A 55 7.67 0.21 13.44
CA ILE A 55 6.22 0.36 13.63
C ILE A 55 5.65 -0.84 14.39
N ILE A 56 5.94 -2.07 13.96
CA ILE A 56 5.40 -3.28 14.64
C ILE A 56 5.93 -3.44 16.06
N LYS A 57 7.12 -2.91 16.38
CA LYS A 57 7.64 -2.87 17.75
C LYS A 57 6.83 -1.97 18.66
N ILE A 58 6.19 -0.93 18.11
CA ILE A 58 5.31 -0.02 18.85
C ILE A 58 3.91 -0.63 18.94
N LYS A 59 3.38 -1.12 17.81
CA LYS A 59 2.02 -1.68 17.73
C LYS A 59 2.02 -2.89 16.77
N PRO A 60 2.04 -4.14 17.29
CA PRO A 60 2.20 -5.35 16.48
C PRO A 60 1.08 -5.62 15.47
N ASP A 61 -0.12 -5.08 15.72
CA ASP A 61 -1.31 -5.19 14.87
C ASP A 61 -1.53 -3.97 13.95
N PHE A 62 -0.54 -3.07 13.86
CA PHE A 62 -0.61 -1.89 13.01
C PHE A 62 -0.74 -2.23 11.52
N TYR A 63 -1.64 -1.55 10.81
CA TYR A 63 -1.95 -1.84 9.41
C TYR A 63 -1.24 -0.88 8.44
N LEU A 64 -0.35 -1.42 7.60
CA LEU A 64 0.36 -0.68 6.56
C LEU A 64 -0.22 -0.98 5.18
N VAL A 65 -0.73 0.07 4.52
CA VAL A 65 -1.23 0.03 3.14
C VAL A 65 -0.31 0.82 2.23
N GLY A 66 0.18 0.16 1.18
CA GLY A 66 0.97 0.80 0.14
C GLY A 66 0.11 1.21 -1.05
N GLU A 67 0.26 2.43 -1.54
CA GLU A 67 -0.31 2.86 -2.80
C GLU A 67 0.79 2.99 -3.86
N ASN A 68 0.58 2.32 -4.99
CA ASN A 68 1.46 2.40 -6.15
C ASN A 68 0.72 3.00 -7.33
N LYS A 69 1.44 3.77 -8.13
CA LYS A 69 0.88 4.38 -9.34
C LYS A 69 0.80 3.39 -10.50
N ASP A 70 1.77 2.49 -10.62
CA ASP A 70 1.80 1.43 -11.63
C ASP A 70 1.38 0.08 -11.03
N THR A 71 0.40 -0.57 -11.67
CA THR A 71 -0.24 -1.83 -11.27
C THR A 71 0.68 -3.06 -11.22
N ASN A 72 1.97 -2.90 -11.47
CA ASN A 72 2.93 -3.98 -11.66
C ASN A 72 3.81 -4.26 -10.44
N LEU A 73 3.94 -3.34 -9.49
CA LEU A 73 4.62 -3.64 -8.23
C LEU A 73 3.61 -4.14 -7.20
N ASN A 74 3.67 -5.43 -6.92
CA ASN A 74 2.93 -6.01 -5.82
C ASN A 74 3.67 -5.75 -4.50
N LEU A 75 3.46 -4.58 -3.90
CA LEU A 75 4.04 -4.25 -2.58
C LEU A 75 3.65 -5.26 -1.49
N ALA A 76 2.58 -6.01 -1.68
CA ALA A 76 2.22 -7.03 -0.72
C ALA A 76 3.21 -8.20 -0.75
N GLU A 77 3.96 -8.46 -1.82
CA GLU A 77 4.87 -9.62 -1.91
C GLU A 77 6.04 -9.58 -0.92
N ASP A 78 6.48 -8.40 -0.49
CA ASP A 78 7.63 -8.27 0.43
C ASP A 78 7.29 -8.54 1.91
N ASN A 79 6.02 -8.83 2.24
CA ASN A 79 5.51 -9.03 3.60
C ASN A 79 5.72 -7.83 4.54
N LEU A 80 6.10 -6.66 4.03
CA LEU A 80 6.28 -5.44 4.82
C LEU A 80 5.01 -4.60 4.85
N PHE A 81 4.16 -4.75 3.84
CA PHE A 81 2.84 -4.13 3.77
C PHE A 81 1.75 -5.19 3.95
N ASN A 82 0.73 -4.84 4.73
CA ASN A 82 -0.42 -5.70 4.98
C ASN A 82 -1.40 -5.71 3.78
N GLY A 83 -1.41 -4.64 2.99
CA GLY A 83 -2.24 -4.52 1.80
C GLY A 83 -1.75 -3.45 0.82
N SER A 84 -2.44 -3.35 -0.32
CA SER A 84 -2.24 -2.28 -1.29
C SER A 84 -3.56 -1.76 -1.84
N VAL A 85 -3.53 -0.53 -2.37
CA VAL A 85 -4.70 0.04 -3.05
C VAL A 85 -4.96 -0.72 -4.35
N ASN A 86 -6.08 -1.45 -4.43
CA ASN A 86 -6.41 -2.28 -5.60
C ASN A 86 -7.16 -1.50 -6.69
N TYR A 87 -6.40 -0.70 -7.45
CA TYR A 87 -6.95 0.09 -8.56
C TYR A 87 -7.60 -0.79 -9.65
N ALA A 88 -6.98 -1.91 -10.01
CA ALA A 88 -7.51 -2.82 -11.03
C ALA A 88 -8.89 -3.38 -10.66
N PHE A 89 -9.08 -3.73 -9.38
CA PHE A 89 -10.38 -4.15 -8.88
C PHE A 89 -11.40 -3.00 -8.90
N ASN A 90 -11.01 -1.82 -8.41
CA ASN A 90 -11.87 -0.63 -8.41
C ASN A 90 -12.33 -0.26 -9.84
N ASP A 91 -11.42 -0.28 -10.80
CA ASP A 91 -11.71 0.05 -12.20
C ASP A 91 -12.64 -0.99 -12.83
N THR A 92 -12.46 -2.28 -12.54
CA THR A 92 -13.37 -3.35 -12.98
C THR A 92 -14.79 -3.13 -12.44
N ILE A 93 -14.92 -2.81 -11.14
CA ILE A 93 -16.23 -2.52 -10.52
C ILE A 93 -16.88 -1.31 -11.20
N LYS A 94 -16.14 -0.22 -11.38
CA LYS A 94 -16.63 1.00 -12.06
C LYS A 94 -17.05 0.69 -13.49
N ASP A 95 -16.27 -0.09 -14.22
CA ASP A 95 -16.57 -0.42 -15.61
C ASP A 95 -17.83 -1.26 -15.77
N TYR A 96 -18.12 -2.14 -14.81
CA TYR A 96 -19.37 -2.90 -14.79
C TYR A 96 -20.57 -2.04 -14.33
N PHE A 97 -20.51 -1.47 -13.12
CA PHE A 97 -21.67 -0.85 -12.49
C PHE A 97 -21.95 0.58 -12.98
N LEU A 98 -20.91 1.39 -13.21
CA LEU A 98 -21.07 2.81 -13.52
C LEU A 98 -21.00 3.06 -15.02
N ASN A 99 -19.95 2.56 -15.67
CA ASN A 99 -19.67 2.87 -17.07
C ASN A 99 -20.41 1.95 -18.05
N LYS A 100 -20.91 0.80 -17.59
CA LYS A 100 -21.58 -0.23 -18.41
C LYS A 100 -20.73 -0.70 -19.60
N LYS A 101 -19.40 -0.75 -19.40
CA LYS A 101 -18.39 -1.16 -20.40
C LYS A 101 -17.97 -2.63 -20.24
N ALA A 102 -18.22 -3.22 -19.08
CA ALA A 102 -17.88 -4.60 -18.77
C ALA A 102 -19.14 -5.49 -18.72
N THR A 103 -18.96 -6.77 -19.02
CA THR A 103 -19.99 -7.79 -18.83
C THR A 103 -19.88 -8.42 -17.45
N VAL A 104 -20.91 -9.15 -17.02
CA VAL A 104 -20.85 -9.92 -15.76
C VAL A 104 -19.73 -10.98 -15.81
N GLY A 105 -19.48 -11.56 -16.99
CA GLY A 105 -18.39 -12.52 -17.19
C GLY A 105 -17.02 -11.89 -16.95
N SER A 106 -16.76 -10.71 -17.53
CA SER A 106 -15.49 -10.01 -17.32
C SER A 106 -15.31 -9.53 -15.88
N LEU A 107 -16.39 -9.19 -15.17
CA LEU A 107 -16.32 -8.89 -13.74
C LEU A 107 -15.90 -10.12 -12.94
N ILE A 108 -16.55 -11.27 -13.17
CA ILE A 108 -16.23 -12.53 -12.49
C ILE A 108 -14.76 -12.93 -12.75
N GLU A 109 -14.30 -12.84 -14.00
CA GLU A 109 -12.92 -13.15 -14.38
C GLU A 109 -11.92 -12.25 -13.66
N ALA A 110 -12.15 -10.93 -13.65
CA ALA A 110 -11.29 -9.98 -12.97
C ALA A 110 -11.24 -10.21 -11.45
N VAL A 111 -12.39 -10.43 -10.79
CA VAL A 111 -12.44 -10.75 -9.36
C VAL A 111 -11.67 -12.03 -9.05
N ASN A 112 -11.89 -13.09 -9.84
CA ASN A 112 -11.19 -14.36 -9.66
C ASN A 112 -9.68 -14.22 -9.88
N THR A 113 -9.27 -13.45 -10.88
CA THR A 113 -7.86 -13.17 -11.14
C THR A 113 -7.20 -12.50 -9.94
N GLN A 114 -7.86 -11.51 -9.33
CA GLN A 114 -7.37 -10.85 -8.12
C GLN A 114 -7.30 -11.83 -6.94
N LEU A 115 -8.34 -12.64 -6.71
CA LEU A 115 -8.38 -13.63 -5.63
C LEU A 115 -7.27 -14.68 -5.72
N VAL A 116 -6.92 -15.14 -6.91
CA VAL A 116 -5.86 -16.14 -7.11
C VAL A 116 -4.47 -15.51 -7.03
N ARG A 117 -4.35 -14.20 -7.30
CA ARG A 117 -3.06 -13.49 -7.32
C ARG A 117 -2.43 -13.31 -5.94
N TYR A 118 -3.23 -13.29 -4.87
CA TYR A 118 -2.73 -13.06 -3.51
C TYR A 118 -3.05 -14.22 -2.56
N TYR A 119 -2.20 -14.39 -1.55
CA TYR A 119 -2.50 -15.26 -0.41
C TYR A 119 -3.80 -14.82 0.28
N LYS A 120 -4.57 -15.78 0.77
CA LYS A 120 -5.90 -15.57 1.38
C LYS A 120 -5.96 -14.44 2.41
N GLN A 121 -4.92 -14.28 3.23
CA GLN A 121 -4.85 -13.23 4.26
C GLN A 121 -4.68 -11.82 3.68
N LYS A 122 -4.01 -11.68 2.53
CA LYS A 122 -3.83 -10.40 1.82
C LYS A 122 -5.06 -10.01 1.02
N ASN A 123 -5.76 -11.00 0.45
CA ASN A 123 -7.06 -10.76 -0.19
C ASN A 123 -8.08 -10.11 0.75
N GLN A 124 -8.08 -10.48 2.04
CA GLN A 124 -8.99 -9.88 3.02
C GLN A 124 -8.74 -8.39 3.22
N GLY A 125 -7.49 -7.92 3.18
CA GLY A 125 -7.16 -6.50 3.29
C GLY A 125 -7.35 -5.68 2.01
N MET A 126 -7.47 -6.33 0.85
CA MET A 126 -7.57 -5.68 -0.46
C MET A 126 -8.96 -5.72 -1.10
N LEU A 127 -9.85 -6.58 -0.59
CA LEU A 127 -11.21 -6.81 -1.13
C LEU A 127 -12.33 -6.43 -0.15
N LEU A 128 -11.99 -6.03 1.07
CA LEU A 128 -12.89 -5.36 2.03
C LEU A 128 -12.78 -3.84 1.86
#